data_AF-A0A3B9GT58-F1
#
_entry.id   AF-A0A3B9GT58-F1
#
_cell.length_a   1.000
_cell.length_b   1.000
_cell.length_c   1.000
_cell.angle_alpha   90.00
_cell.angle_beta   90.00
_cell.angle_gamma   90.00
#
_symmetry.space_group_name_H-M   'P 1'
#
loop_
_entity.id
_entity.type
_entity.pdbx_description
1 polymer ?
#
loop_
_entity_poly.entity_id
_entity_poly.type
_entity_poly.pdbx_seq_one_letter_code
_entity_poly.pdbx_strand_id
1 'polypeptide(L)'
;YSISDRADFQPQQAGRRVVMVSDLMQHSGGFSFYKMGADYDAYLESELAKTTPKLEGVDVVARVVPRQIYDLPVADVKGFWRAYFQDAGATYGSVN
;
A
#
# COMPACT_ATOMS: atom_id res chain seq x y z
N TYR A 1 -7.17 26.61 4.41
CA TYR A 1 -8.44 25.91 4.14
C TYR A 1 -8.12 24.42 4.08
N SER A 2 -8.50 23.70 5.13
CA SER A 2 -8.31 22.27 5.26
C SER A 2 -9.60 21.53 4.88
N ILE A 3 -9.50 20.26 4.52
CA ILE A 3 -10.69 19.45 4.19
C ILE A 3 -11.65 19.31 5.38
N SER A 4 -11.12 19.43 6.60
CA SER A 4 -11.86 19.44 7.86
C SER A 4 -12.72 20.69 8.07
N ASP A 5 -12.47 21.78 7.33
CA ASP A 5 -13.23 23.02 7.46
C ASP A 5 -14.55 23.01 6.67
N ARG A 6 -14.83 21.93 5.93
CA ARG A 6 -16.04 21.85 5.10
C ARG A 6 -17.27 21.47 5.94
N ALA A 7 -18.42 22.08 5.63
CA ALA A 7 -19.69 21.78 6.31
C ALA A 7 -20.17 20.34 6.12
N ASP A 8 -19.74 19.65 5.05
CA ASP A 8 -20.00 18.24 4.76
C ASP A 8 -18.95 17.29 5.35
N PHE A 9 -17.93 17.82 6.05
CA PHE A 9 -16.89 17.00 6.65
C PHE A 9 -17.46 16.20 7.83
N GLN A 10 -17.55 14.88 7.64
CA GLN A 10 -17.90 13.96 8.70
C GLN A 10 -16.62 13.60 9.49
N PRO A 11 -16.53 13.97 10.79
CA PRO A 11 -15.41 13.56 11.62
C PRO A 11 -15.32 12.02 11.65
N GLN A 12 -14.10 11.53 11.87
CA GLN A 12 -13.69 10.14 11.68
C GLN A 12 -14.70 9.14 12.29
N GLN A 13 -15.47 8.47 11.43
CA GLN A 13 -16.33 7.36 11.86
C GLN A 13 -15.45 6.12 12.05
N ALA A 14 -15.61 5.44 13.18
CA ALA A 14 -14.93 4.18 13.47
C ALA A 14 -15.34 3.09 12.46
N GLY A 15 -14.41 2.20 12.08
CA GLY A 15 -14.69 1.05 11.22
C GLY A 15 -14.63 1.32 9.70
N ARG A 16 -13.77 2.22 9.23
CA ARG A 16 -13.57 2.47 7.80
C ARG A 16 -12.79 1.33 7.14
N ARG A 17 -13.45 0.60 6.24
CA ARG A 17 -12.85 -0.42 5.38
C ARG A 17 -12.45 0.19 4.04
N VAL A 18 -11.19 0.09 3.67
CA VAL A 18 -10.71 0.45 2.33
C VAL A 18 -10.48 -0.84 1.54
N VAL A 19 -11.27 -1.02 0.46
CA VAL A 19 -11.07 -2.11 -0.49
C VAL A 19 -10.33 -1.56 -1.69
N MET A 20 -9.06 -1.93 -1.83
CA MET A 20 -8.23 -1.51 -2.96
C MET A 20 -8.01 -2.70 -3.90
N VAL A 21 -8.39 -2.54 -5.16
CA VAL A 21 -8.09 -3.48 -6.24
C VAL A 21 -7.11 -2.80 -7.18
N SER A 22 -5.87 -3.26 -7.18
CA SER A 22 -4.81 -2.71 -8.01
C SER A 22 -3.88 -3.85 -8.43
N ASP A 23 -3.24 -3.69 -9.59
CA ASP A 23 -2.17 -4.56 -10.07
C ASP A 23 -0.85 -4.38 -9.30
N LEU A 24 -0.83 -3.46 -8.31
CA LEU A 24 0.05 -3.39 -7.14
C LEU A 24 1.55 -3.65 -7.39
N MET A 25 2.03 -3.33 -8.59
CA MET A 25 3.45 -3.21 -8.88
C MET A 25 3.77 -1.73 -8.92
N GLN A 26 4.50 -1.25 -7.90
CA GLN A 26 5.00 0.12 -7.93
C GLN A 26 5.90 0.26 -9.15
N HIS A 27 5.56 1.18 -10.03
CA HIS A 27 6.38 1.56 -11.16
C HIS A 27 6.50 3.07 -11.22
N SER A 28 7.53 3.58 -10.56
CA SER A 28 7.83 4.99 -10.46
C SER A 28 9.31 5.23 -10.70
N GLY A 29 9.69 6.49 -10.94
CA GLY A 29 11.10 6.85 -11.08
C GLY A 29 11.94 6.54 -9.83
N GLY A 30 11.33 6.62 -8.63
CA GLY A 30 12.01 6.40 -7.35
C GLY A 30 12.07 4.94 -6.88
N PHE A 31 11.12 4.10 -7.29
CA PHE A 31 11.12 2.67 -7.00
C PHE A 31 10.31 1.91 -8.05
N SER A 32 10.81 0.75 -8.47
CA SER A 32 10.17 -0.08 -9.49
C SER A 32 10.33 -1.56 -9.20
N PHE A 33 9.22 -2.26 -9.02
CA PHE A 33 9.20 -3.71 -8.79
C PHE A 33 9.84 -4.46 -9.97
N TYR A 34 9.68 -3.94 -11.19
CA TYR A 34 10.29 -4.53 -12.39
C TYR A 34 11.82 -4.44 -12.44
N LYS A 35 12.45 -3.56 -11.66
CA LYS A 35 13.91 -3.36 -11.68
C LYS A 35 14.57 -3.97 -10.45
N MET A 36 13.94 -3.80 -9.29
CA MET A 36 14.51 -4.17 -7.98
C MET A 36 13.85 -5.41 -7.37
N GLY A 37 12.76 -5.92 -7.95
CA GLY A 37 11.90 -6.89 -7.29
C GLY A 37 10.93 -6.23 -6.30
N ALA A 38 10.10 -7.05 -5.66
CA ALA A 38 9.26 -6.62 -4.54
C ALA A 38 10.08 -6.55 -3.23
N ASP A 39 11.20 -5.82 -3.28
CA ASP A 39 12.16 -5.70 -2.19
C ASP A 39 11.80 -4.49 -1.30
N TYR A 40 11.39 -4.76 -0.06
CA TYR A 40 10.97 -3.72 0.87
C TYR A 40 12.14 -2.93 1.43
N ASP A 41 13.30 -3.55 1.64
CA ASP A 41 14.48 -2.86 2.15
C ASP A 41 15.00 -1.85 1.12
N ALA A 42 15.03 -2.26 -0.16
CA ALA A 42 15.35 -1.35 -1.26
C ALA A 42 14.32 -0.21 -1.41
N TYR A 43 13.06 -0.44 -1.06
CA TYR A 43 12.05 0.63 -1.02
C TYR A 43 12.32 1.65 0.10
N LEU A 44 12.71 1.19 1.29
CA LEU A 44 13.01 2.05 2.43
C LEU A 44 14.18 3.01 2.17
N GLU A 45 15.11 2.64 1.28
CA GLU A 45 16.20 3.51 0.84
C GLU A 45 15.76 4.59 -0.16
N SER A 46 14.56 4.49 -0.74
CA SER A 46 14.06 5.42 -1.74
C SER A 46 13.41 6.68 -1.13
N GLU A 47 13.36 7.78 -1.89
CA GLU A 47 12.65 8.99 -1.48
C GLU A 47 11.14 8.76 -1.25
N LEU A 48 10.56 7.69 -1.82
CA LEU A 48 9.15 7.35 -1.65
C LEU A 48 8.82 6.88 -0.24
N ALA A 49 9.78 6.28 0.47
CA ALA A 49 9.61 5.86 1.86
C ALA A 49 9.32 7.06 2.79
N LYS A 50 9.80 8.25 2.43
CA LYS A 50 9.53 9.50 3.16
C LYS A 50 8.08 9.98 3.01
N THR A 51 7.33 9.40 2.07
CA THR A 51 5.96 9.80 1.76
C THR A 51 4.90 8.80 2.26
N THR A 52 5.33 7.79 3.03
CA THR A 52 4.41 6.79 3.59
C THR A 52 3.33 7.46 4.45
N PRO A 53 2.04 7.23 4.15
CA PRO A 53 0.95 7.83 4.90
C PRO A 53 0.80 7.20 6.29
N LYS A 54 0.16 7.94 7.19
CA LYS A 54 -0.30 7.45 8.50
C LYS A 54 -1.68 6.83 8.37
N LEU A 55 -1.78 5.52 8.60
CA LEU A 55 -2.98 4.71 8.38
C LEU A 55 -3.45 4.02 9.68
N GLU A 56 -3.16 4.59 10.84
CA GLU A 56 -3.59 4.03 12.12
C GLU A 56 -5.12 3.88 12.18
N GLY A 57 -5.58 2.68 12.56
CA GLY A 57 -7.00 2.36 12.65
C GLY A 57 -7.69 2.12 11.30
N VAL A 58 -6.93 1.99 10.21
CA VAL A 58 -7.45 1.63 8.89
C VAL A 58 -7.30 0.13 8.65
N ASP A 59 -8.39 -0.53 8.23
CA ASP A 59 -8.36 -1.90 7.75
C ASP A 59 -8.17 -1.92 6.22
N VAL A 60 -7.03 -2.47 5.77
CA VAL A 60 -6.68 -2.62 4.36
C VAL A 60 -6.83 -4.07 3.94
N VAL A 61 -7.67 -4.30 2.92
CA VAL A 61 -7.79 -5.61 2.28
C VAL A 61 -7.37 -5.51 0.83
N ALA A 62 -6.29 -6.20 0.46
CA ALA A 62 -5.77 -6.23 -0.89
C ALA A 62 -6.10 -7.55 -1.60
N ARG A 63 -6.42 -7.46 -2.89
CA ARG A 63 -6.45 -8.61 -3.80
C ARG A 63 -5.31 -8.46 -4.79
N VAL A 64 -4.27 -9.29 -4.63
CA VAL A 64 -3.09 -9.27 -5.50
C VAL A 64 -3.37 -10.14 -6.72
N VAL A 65 -3.44 -9.52 -7.90
CA VAL A 65 -3.66 -10.23 -9.17
C VAL A 65 -2.34 -10.31 -9.93
N PRO A 66 -1.72 -11.51 -10.06
CA PRO A 66 -0.50 -11.65 -10.84
C PRO A 66 -0.76 -11.43 -12.33
N ARG A 67 0.16 -10.73 -13.00
CA ARG A 67 0.20 -10.67 -14.46
C ARG A 67 1.07 -11.79 -15.00
N GLN A 68 0.61 -12.47 -16.04
CA GLN A 68 1.34 -13.58 -16.68
C GLN A 68 2.65 -13.15 -17.37
N ILE A 69 2.85 -11.86 -17.59
CA ILE A 69 3.94 -11.32 -18.42
C ILE A 69 5.23 -11.11 -17.61
N TYR A 70 5.16 -11.09 -16.28
CA TYR A 70 6.31 -10.82 -15.41
C TYR A 70 6.43 -11.84 -14.29
N ASP A 71 7.64 -12.36 -14.13
CA ASP A 71 7.96 -13.44 -13.19
C ASP A 71 8.30 -12.87 -11.80
N LEU A 72 7.38 -12.08 -11.24
CA LEU A 72 7.47 -11.58 -9.88
C LEU A 72 6.75 -12.56 -8.93
N PRO A 73 7.45 -13.17 -7.96
CA PRO A 73 6.80 -14.10 -7.04
C PRO A 73 5.69 -13.42 -6.27
N VAL A 74 4.47 -13.96 -6.37
CA VAL A 74 3.29 -13.41 -5.67
C VAL A 74 3.50 -13.37 -4.15
N ALA A 75 4.30 -14.30 -3.62
CA ALA A 75 4.68 -14.33 -2.20
C ALA A 75 5.45 -13.05 -1.81
N ASP A 76 6.41 -12.64 -2.61
CA ASP A 76 7.24 -11.45 -2.35
C ASP A 76 6.41 -10.18 -2.46
N VAL A 77 5.53 -10.09 -3.46
CA VAL A 77 4.59 -8.96 -3.60
C VAL A 77 3.67 -8.86 -2.39
N LYS A 78 3.09 -9.98 -1.92
CA LYS A 78 2.27 -10.01 -0.70
C LYS A 78 3.09 -9.64 0.54
N GLY A 79 4.35 -10.08 0.61
CA GLY A 79 5.30 -9.75 1.68
C GLY A 79 5.58 -8.24 1.75
N PHE A 80 5.91 -7.64 0.61
CA PHE A 80 6.14 -6.21 0.48
C PHE A 80 4.94 -5.40 1.00
N TRP A 81 3.74 -5.69 0.50
CA TRP A 81 2.56 -4.90 0.88
C TRP A 81 2.19 -5.09 2.35
N ARG A 82 2.40 -6.29 2.90
CA ARG A 82 2.22 -6.52 4.33
C ARG A 82 3.15 -5.63 5.14
N ALA A 83 4.44 -5.61 4.82
CA ALA A 83 5.42 -4.78 5.53
C ALA A 83 5.07 -3.28 5.40
N TYR A 84 4.81 -2.81 4.17
CA TYR A 84 4.43 -1.43 3.90
C TYR A 84 3.21 -0.97 4.72
N PHE A 85 2.13 -1.75 4.72
CA PHE A 85 0.91 -1.37 5.44
C PHE A 85 1.03 -1.52 6.95
N GLN A 86 1.83 -2.49 7.44
CA GLN A 86 2.14 -2.59 8.87
C GLN A 86 2.94 -1.36 9.36
N ASP A 87 3.96 -0.93 8.62
CA ASP A 87 4.76 0.25 8.97
C ASP A 87 3.94 1.54 8.89
N ALA A 88 2.96 1.61 7.98
CA ALA A 88 1.99 2.70 7.92
C ALA A 88 0.97 2.69 9.08
N GLY A 89 0.97 1.67 9.95
CA GLY A 89 0.06 1.55 11.09
C GLY A 89 -1.31 0.93 10.78
N ALA A 90 -1.50 0.37 9.58
CA ALA A 90 -2.75 -0.27 9.18
C ALA A 90 -2.83 -1.75 9.62
N THR A 91 -4.06 -2.26 9.75
CA THR A 91 -4.31 -3.69 9.77
C THR A 91 -4.38 -4.19 8.33
N TYR A 92 -3.50 -5.10 7.92
CA TYR A 92 -3.45 -5.61 6.55
C TYR A 92 -3.92 -7.06 6.44
N GLY A 93 -4.82 -7.30 5.48
CA GLY A 93 -5.19 -8.64 5.01
C GLY A 93 -5.09 -8.74 3.48
N SER A 94 -4.87 -9.96 2.99
CA SER A 94 -4.94 -10.23 1.55
C SER A 94 -5.91 -11.37 1.27
N VAL A 95 -6.79 -11.20 0.28
CA VAL A 95 -7.70 -12.24 -0.21
C VAL A 95 -7.20 -12.78 -1.55
N ASN A 96 -7.49 -14.05 -1.84
CA ASN A 96 -7.17 -14.71 -3.12
C ASN A 96 -8.27 -14.43 -4.16
#